data_AF-A0A0B7B835-F1
#
_entry.id   AF-A0A0B7B835-F1
#
_cell.length_a   1.000
_cell.length_b   1.000
_cell.length_c   1.000
_cell.angle_alpha   90.00
_cell.angle_beta   90.00
_cell.angle_gamma   90.00
#
_symmetry.space_group_name_H-M   'P 1'
#
loop_
_entity.id
_entity.type
_entity.pdbx_description
1 polymer ?
#
loop_
_entity_poly.entity_id
_entity_poly.type
_entity_poly.pdbx_seq_one_letter_code
_entity_poly.pdbx_strand_id
1 'polypeptide(L)'
;MCRYLLFLMLVSLVYFNICIAKKDTSDKSNSESEKWKKKDVRDYNDADIERLLDQWEEADEDKLEDDELPEWKRQPPKIDLAQIDPQDPEGFLKMSKKGRTLMMFATVSGNPTEQETEKISSLWHSSLFNAHIETQRWLQGE
;
A
#
# COMPACT_ATOMS: atom_id res chain seq x y z
N MET A 1 8.31 -45.42 -51.81
CA MET A 1 8.29 -45.76 -50.37
C MET A 1 9.63 -45.51 -49.67
N CYS A 2 10.73 -46.20 -50.00
CA CYS A 2 12.02 -46.05 -49.27
C CYS A 2 12.64 -44.63 -49.28
N ARG A 3 12.50 -43.87 -50.37
CA ARG A 3 13.03 -42.49 -50.45
C ARG A 3 12.29 -41.52 -49.53
N TYR A 4 11.00 -41.73 -49.29
CA TYR A 4 10.18 -40.91 -48.39
C TYR A 4 10.46 -41.24 -46.92
N LEU A 5 10.71 -42.53 -46.63
CA LEU A 5 11.10 -43.02 -45.32
C LEU A 5 12.48 -42.47 -44.90
N LEU A 6 13.45 -42.44 -45.83
CA LEU A 6 14.75 -41.80 -45.58
C LEU A 6 14.63 -40.29 -45.36
N PHE A 7 13.75 -39.60 -46.09
CA PHE A 7 13.54 -38.16 -45.92
C PHE A 7 12.90 -37.84 -44.56
N LEU A 8 11.92 -38.63 -44.12
CA LEU A 8 11.30 -38.49 -42.79
C LEU A 8 12.30 -38.75 -41.65
N MET A 9 13.18 -39.74 -41.80
CA MET A 9 14.23 -40.04 -40.82
C MET A 9 15.29 -38.92 -40.73
N LEU A 10 15.64 -38.30 -41.86
CA LEU A 10 16.55 -37.15 -41.87
C LEU A 10 15.92 -35.91 -41.23
N VAL A 11 14.64 -35.65 -41.51
CA VAL A 11 13.89 -34.56 -40.89
C VAL A 11 13.80 -34.75 -39.38
N SER A 12 13.50 -35.96 -38.89
CA SER A 12 13.47 -36.23 -37.45
C SER A 12 14.84 -36.06 -36.77
N LEU A 13 15.93 -36.43 -37.45
CA LEU A 13 17.30 -36.21 -36.95
C LEU A 13 17.64 -34.72 -36.85
N VAL A 14 17.22 -33.91 -37.82
CA VAL A 14 17.41 -32.44 -37.78
C VAL A 14 16.59 -31.82 -36.65
N TYR A 15 15.33 -32.22 -36.47
CA TYR A 15 14.51 -31.75 -35.34
C TYR A 15 15.10 -32.14 -33.98
N PHE A 16 15.69 -33.33 -33.87
CA PHE A 16 16.35 -33.79 -32.64
C PHE A 16 17.58 -32.93 -32.29
N ASN A 17 18.41 -32.57 -33.28
CA ASN A 17 19.57 -31.70 -33.08
C ASN A 17 19.16 -30.26 -32.66
N ILE A 18 18.07 -29.72 -33.23
CA ILE A 18 17.53 -28.40 -32.82
C ILE A 18 17.00 -28.45 -31.38
N CYS A 19 16.45 -29.58 -30.93
CA CYS A 19 15.95 -29.76 -29.58
C CYS A 19 17.07 -29.79 -28.53
N ILE A 20 18.20 -30.44 -28.83
CA ILE A 20 19.38 -30.47 -27.95
C ILE A 20 20.00 -29.07 -27.82
N ALA A 21 20.15 -28.34 -28.92
CA ALA A 21 20.75 -27.00 -28.91
C ALA A 21 19.99 -25.98 -28.03
N LYS A 22 18.66 -26.12 -27.91
CA LYS A 22 17.84 -25.25 -27.04
C LYS A 22 18.03 -25.52 -25.55
N LYS A 23 18.35 -26.76 -25.16
CA LYS A 23 18.51 -27.14 -23.75
C LYS A 23 19.81 -26.58 -23.15
N ASP A 24 20.86 -26.48 -23.95
CA ASP A 24 22.16 -25.94 -23.50
C ASP A 24 22.14 -24.42 -23.28
N THR A 25 21.22 -23.69 -23.90
CA THR A 25 21.10 -22.23 -23.73
C THR A 25 20.31 -21.86 -22.47
N SER A 26 19.26 -22.61 -22.11
CA SER A 26 18.44 -22.32 -20.92
C SER A 26 19.16 -22.60 -19.61
N ASP A 27 19.97 -23.64 -19.55
CA ASP A 27 20.68 -24.02 -18.32
C ASP A 27 21.89 -23.11 -18.05
N LYS A 28 22.53 -22.58 -19.12
CA LYS A 28 23.63 -21.60 -18.99
C LYS A 28 23.15 -20.24 -18.48
N SER A 29 22.05 -19.72 -19.02
CA SER A 29 21.52 -18.40 -18.62
C SER A 29 21.11 -18.37 -17.14
N ASN A 30 20.51 -19.45 -16.64
CA ASN A 30 20.11 -19.55 -15.22
C ASN A 30 21.34 -19.71 -14.29
N SER A 31 22.36 -20.45 -14.73
CA SER A 31 23.61 -20.61 -13.96
C SER A 31 24.40 -19.32 -13.80
N GLU A 32 24.34 -18.41 -14.78
CA GLU A 32 25.04 -17.12 -14.77
C GLU A 32 24.36 -16.12 -13.84
N SER A 33 23.02 -16.14 -13.79
CA SER A 33 22.21 -15.33 -12.88
C SER A 33 22.34 -15.70 -11.40
N GLU A 34 22.87 -16.88 -11.06
CA GLU A 34 23.13 -17.28 -9.66
C GLU A 34 24.60 -17.07 -9.22
N LYS A 35 25.56 -17.06 -10.16
CA LYS A 35 26.98 -16.93 -9.84
C LYS A 35 27.33 -15.57 -9.23
N TRP A 36 26.69 -14.50 -9.70
CA TRP A 36 26.92 -13.16 -9.15
C TRP A 36 26.39 -13.02 -7.72
N LYS A 37 25.33 -13.75 -7.37
CA LYS A 37 24.74 -13.78 -6.02
C LYS A 37 25.65 -14.45 -4.98
N LYS A 38 26.67 -15.20 -5.41
CA LYS A 38 27.59 -15.97 -4.54
C LYS A 38 29.00 -15.36 -4.51
N LYS A 39 29.18 -14.12 -4.99
CA LYS A 39 30.44 -13.38 -4.92
C LYS A 39 30.74 -12.95 -3.48
N ASP A 40 32.02 -12.86 -3.13
CA ASP A 40 32.46 -12.28 -1.85
C ASP A 40 32.15 -10.77 -1.83
N VAL A 41 31.80 -10.23 -0.65
CA VAL A 41 31.35 -8.85 -0.43
C VAL A 41 32.35 -7.80 -0.94
N ARG A 42 33.63 -8.17 -1.05
CA ARG A 42 34.71 -7.29 -1.51
C ARG A 42 34.89 -7.23 -3.03
N ASP A 43 34.31 -8.18 -3.75
CA ASP A 43 34.41 -8.29 -5.21
C ASP A 43 33.16 -7.75 -5.93
N TYR A 44 32.25 -7.10 -5.20
CA TYR A 44 31.09 -6.45 -5.79
C TYR A 44 31.53 -5.21 -6.57
N ASN A 45 31.16 -5.18 -7.84
CA ASN A 45 31.35 -4.03 -8.72
C ASN A 45 30.07 -3.19 -8.77
N ASP A 46 30.16 -1.93 -9.22
CA ASP A 46 29.02 -0.99 -9.27
C ASP A 46 27.78 -1.59 -9.98
N ALA A 47 27.98 -2.41 -11.01
CA ALA A 47 26.90 -3.10 -11.72
C ALA A 47 26.22 -4.23 -10.90
N ASP A 48 26.94 -4.87 -9.97
CA ASP A 48 26.33 -5.83 -9.04
C ASP A 48 25.57 -5.07 -7.92
N ILE A 49 26.03 -3.88 -7.53
CA ILE A 49 25.35 -3.01 -6.56
C ILE A 49 24.04 -2.48 -7.14
N GLU A 50 24.02 -2.01 -8.39
CA GLU A 50 22.81 -1.55 -9.08
C GLU A 50 21.76 -2.66 -9.18
N ARG A 51 22.18 -3.89 -9.52
CA ARG A 51 21.26 -5.05 -9.56
C ARG A 51 20.77 -5.48 -8.18
N LEU A 52 21.57 -5.30 -7.14
CA LEU A 52 21.10 -5.48 -5.76
C LEU A 52 20.09 -4.39 -5.45
N LEU A 53 20.37 -3.13 -5.78
CA LEU A 53 19.45 -2.01 -5.57
C LEU A 53 18.11 -2.28 -6.25
N ASP A 54 18.10 -2.71 -7.51
CA ASP A 54 16.88 -3.10 -8.22
C ASP A 54 16.13 -4.22 -7.49
N GLN A 55 16.84 -5.22 -6.95
CA GLN A 55 16.22 -6.30 -6.15
C GLN A 55 15.70 -5.82 -4.80
N TRP A 56 16.37 -4.86 -4.17
CA TRP A 56 15.89 -4.23 -2.95
C TRP A 56 14.67 -3.37 -3.25
N GLU A 57 14.65 -2.62 -4.36
CA GLU A 57 13.51 -1.81 -4.81
C GLU A 57 12.31 -2.69 -5.21
N GLU A 58 12.55 -3.79 -5.93
CA GLU A 58 11.52 -4.78 -6.30
C GLU A 58 11.03 -5.61 -5.09
N ALA A 59 11.89 -5.86 -4.09
CA ALA A 59 11.51 -6.59 -2.86
C ALA A 59 10.85 -5.68 -1.81
N ASP A 60 11.21 -4.40 -1.72
CA ASP A 60 10.50 -3.40 -0.90
C ASP A 60 9.15 -2.98 -1.52
N GLU A 61 8.76 -3.51 -2.69
CA GLU A 61 7.36 -3.56 -3.12
C GLU A 61 6.52 -4.53 -2.26
N ASP A 62 7.13 -5.27 -1.33
CA ASP A 62 6.41 -5.93 -0.24
C ASP A 62 5.77 -4.86 0.64
N LYS A 63 4.45 -4.73 0.50
CA LYS A 63 3.55 -3.91 1.33
C LYS A 63 4.08 -3.81 2.76
N LEU A 64 4.65 -2.65 3.07
CA LEU A 64 5.00 -2.21 4.43
C LEU A 64 3.92 -2.68 5.40
N GLU A 65 4.31 -3.34 6.51
CA GLU A 65 3.35 -3.89 7.47
C GLU A 65 2.37 -2.79 7.95
N ASP A 66 1.10 -3.13 8.20
CA ASP A 66 0.03 -2.15 8.51
C ASP A 66 0.38 -1.21 9.68
N ASP A 67 1.31 -1.61 10.55
CA ASP A 67 1.80 -0.84 11.71
C ASP A 67 2.89 0.19 11.37
N GLU A 68 3.63 0.00 10.27
CA GLU A 68 4.67 0.93 9.78
C GLU A 68 4.12 1.92 8.74
N LEU A 69 2.87 1.71 8.28
CA LEU A 69 2.19 2.64 7.39
C LEU A 69 1.97 4.01 8.06
N PRO A 70 2.23 5.12 7.32
CA PRO A 70 1.77 6.44 7.72
C PRO A 70 0.28 6.40 8.08
N GLU A 71 -0.10 7.16 9.09
CA GLU A 71 -1.44 7.12 9.71
C GLU A 71 -2.61 7.30 8.71
N TRP A 72 -2.35 7.93 7.55
CA TRP A 72 -3.32 8.14 6.47
C TRP A 72 -3.50 6.94 5.51
N LYS A 73 -2.56 5.99 5.47
CA LYS A 73 -2.68 4.74 4.68
C LYS A 73 -3.22 3.57 5.50
N ARG A 74 -3.16 3.64 6.84
CA ARG A 74 -3.65 2.57 7.70
C ARG A 74 -5.14 2.34 7.48
N GLN A 75 -5.52 1.09 7.25
CA GLN A 75 -6.94 0.77 7.17
C GLN A 75 -7.60 1.06 8.51
N PRO A 76 -8.76 1.73 8.54
CA PRO A 76 -9.47 1.97 9.78
C PRO A 76 -9.73 0.64 10.49
N PRO A 77 -9.55 0.53 11.82
CA PRO A 77 -9.87 -0.68 12.55
C PRO A 77 -11.31 -1.09 12.26
N LYS A 78 -11.49 -2.35 11.88
CA LYS A 78 -12.80 -2.93 11.56
C LYS A 78 -13.61 -2.94 12.85
N ILE A 79 -14.72 -2.20 12.85
CA ILE A 79 -15.65 -2.17 13.96
C ILE A 79 -16.54 -3.41 13.81
N ASP A 80 -16.50 -4.33 14.78
CA ASP A 80 -17.36 -5.50 14.80
C ASP A 80 -18.80 -5.08 15.16
N LEU A 81 -19.60 -4.80 14.13
CA LEU A 81 -20.99 -4.36 14.25
C LEU A 81 -21.93 -5.40 14.90
N ALA A 82 -21.45 -6.64 15.10
CA ALA A 82 -22.22 -7.72 15.70
C ALA A 82 -22.42 -7.56 17.22
N GLN A 83 -21.61 -6.74 17.87
CA GLN A 83 -21.63 -6.55 19.33
C GLN A 83 -22.29 -5.24 19.77
N ILE A 84 -22.90 -4.49 18.84
CA ILE A 84 -23.44 -3.16 19.09
C ILE A 84 -24.96 -3.23 19.14
N ASP A 85 -25.55 -2.76 20.25
CA ASP A 85 -26.98 -2.59 20.40
C ASP A 85 -27.48 -1.45 19.48
N PRO A 86 -28.35 -1.71 18.49
CA PRO A 86 -28.86 -0.70 17.57
C PRO A 86 -29.76 0.36 18.23
N GLN A 87 -30.17 0.16 19.48
CA GLN A 87 -31.06 1.07 20.21
C GLN A 87 -30.34 2.27 20.84
N ASP A 88 -29.00 2.25 20.95
CA ASP A 88 -28.20 3.36 21.49
C ASP A 88 -27.33 4.02 20.40
N PRO A 89 -27.84 5.08 19.73
CA PRO A 89 -27.09 5.79 18.69
C PRO A 89 -25.85 6.52 19.24
N GLU A 90 -25.82 6.87 20.53
CA GLU A 90 -24.68 7.56 21.16
C GLU A 90 -23.52 6.58 21.42
N GLY A 91 -23.84 5.39 21.94
CA GLY A 91 -22.87 4.30 22.13
C GLY A 91 -22.23 3.84 20.83
N PHE A 92 -23.02 3.73 19.75
CA PHE A 92 -22.50 3.43 18.41
C PHE A 92 -21.52 4.50 17.91
N LEU A 93 -21.85 5.79 18.07
CA LEU A 93 -20.99 6.88 17.63
C LEU A 93 -19.66 6.90 18.40
N LYS A 94 -19.72 6.67 19.71
CA LYS A 94 -18.55 6.59 20.59
C LYS A 94 -17.60 5.47 20.17
N MET A 95 -18.12 4.29 19.83
CA MET A 95 -17.28 3.17 19.38
C MET A 95 -16.74 3.36 17.97
N SER A 96 -17.54 3.94 17.06
CA SER A 96 -17.14 4.12 15.66
C SER A 96 -16.09 5.21 15.45
N LYS A 97 -16.10 6.23 16.31
CA LYS A 97 -15.26 7.44 16.14
C LYS A 97 -14.21 7.63 17.24
N LYS A 98 -14.04 6.65 18.14
CA LYS A 98 -12.98 6.67 19.16
C LYS A 98 -11.60 6.78 18.47
N GLY A 99 -10.83 7.80 18.84
CA GLY A 99 -9.49 8.03 18.29
C GLY A 99 -9.46 8.62 16.87
N ARG A 100 -10.58 9.09 16.33
CA ARG A 100 -10.64 9.79 15.04
C ARG A 100 -11.14 11.21 15.22
N THR A 101 -10.59 12.14 14.44
CA THR A 101 -11.10 13.51 14.37
C THR A 101 -12.49 13.51 13.73
N LEU A 102 -13.48 14.09 14.41
CA LEU A 102 -14.84 14.25 13.91
C LEU A 102 -15.08 15.72 13.56
N MET A 103 -15.38 16.02 12.30
CA MET A 103 -15.78 17.35 11.87
C MET A 103 -17.29 17.53 12.10
N MET A 104 -17.67 18.63 12.76
CA MET A 104 -19.06 18.97 13.05
C MET A 104 -19.38 20.34 12.44
N PHE A 105 -20.55 20.43 11.79
CA PHE A 105 -21.10 21.69 11.32
C PHE A 105 -22.19 22.14 12.28
N ALA A 106 -22.08 23.36 12.81
CA ALA A 106 -23.06 23.95 13.69
C ALA A 106 -23.55 25.28 13.11
N THR A 107 -24.88 25.45 13.08
CA THR A 107 -25.50 26.71 12.65
C THR A 107 -26.00 27.45 13.88
N VAL A 108 -25.63 28.72 14.01
CA VAL A 108 -26.13 29.59 15.09
C VAL A 108 -27.49 30.15 14.65
N SER A 109 -28.52 29.95 15.47
CA SER A 109 -29.87 30.46 15.19
C SER A 109 -29.92 31.99 15.28
N GLY A 110 -30.71 32.64 14.40
CA GLY A 110 -31.04 34.07 14.52
C GLY A 110 -30.43 34.98 13.44
N ASN A 111 -29.94 34.44 12.33
CA ASN A 111 -29.23 35.18 11.27
C ASN A 111 -28.14 36.12 11.84
N PRO A 112 -27.21 35.60 12.66
CA PRO A 112 -26.15 36.41 13.23
C PRO A 112 -25.23 36.96 12.13
N THR A 113 -24.65 38.13 12.38
CA THR A 113 -23.55 38.63 11.55
C THR A 113 -22.30 37.77 11.71
N GLU A 114 -21.37 37.84 10.75
CA GLU A 114 -20.10 37.10 10.80
C GLU A 114 -19.33 37.35 12.12
N GLN A 115 -19.32 38.61 12.57
CA GLN A 115 -18.66 39.01 13.83
C GLN A 115 -19.32 38.41 15.08
N GLU A 116 -20.65 38.27 15.08
CA GLU A 116 -21.37 37.64 16.18
C GLU A 116 -21.13 36.12 16.19
N THR A 117 -21.09 35.50 15.02
CA THR A 117 -20.78 34.07 14.86
C THR A 117 -19.35 33.77 15.32
N GLU A 118 -18.38 34.64 15.02
CA GLU A 118 -17.01 34.50 15.52
C GLU A 118 -16.94 34.62 17.05
N LYS A 119 -17.64 35.58 17.65
CA LYS A 119 -17.68 35.74 19.12
C LYS A 119 -18.31 34.52 19.81
N ILE A 120 -19.41 34.01 19.28
CA ILE A 120 -20.09 32.82 19.83
C ILE A 120 -19.22 31.58 19.67
N SER A 121 -18.67 31.33 18.48
CA SER A 121 -17.83 30.16 18.21
C SER A 121 -16.52 30.19 18.99
N SER A 122 -15.91 31.38 19.19
CA SER A 122 -14.72 31.53 20.04
C SER A 122 -15.02 31.25 21.51
N LEU A 123 -16.17 31.71 22.02
CA LEU A 123 -16.60 31.40 23.39
C LEU A 123 -16.78 29.89 23.59
N TRP A 124 -17.42 29.21 22.64
CA TRP A 124 -17.56 27.75 22.68
C TRP A 124 -16.22 27.04 22.61
N HIS A 125 -15.33 27.48 21.73
CA HIS A 125 -13.99 26.90 21.61
C HIS A 125 -13.20 27.03 22.92
N SER A 126 -13.21 28.21 23.56
CA SER A 126 -12.60 28.40 24.88
C SER A 126 -13.26 27.53 25.95
N SER A 127 -14.59 27.38 25.94
CA SER A 127 -15.30 26.50 26.87
C SER A 127 -14.93 25.03 26.69
N LEU A 128 -14.77 24.57 25.45
CA LEU A 128 -14.36 23.20 25.12
C LEU A 128 -12.90 22.95 25.50
N PHE A 129 -12.03 23.94 25.28
CA PHE A 129 -10.64 23.88 25.71
C PHE A 129 -10.54 23.80 27.24
N ASN A 130 -11.34 24.57 27.97
CA ASN A 130 -11.44 24.46 29.43
C ASN A 130 -11.92 23.08 29.91
N ALA A 131 -12.72 22.39 29.09
CA ALA A 131 -13.15 21.02 29.34
C ALA A 131 -12.12 19.96 28.92
N HIS A 132 -10.89 20.36 28.54
CA HIS A 132 -9.82 19.51 28.01
C HIS A 132 -10.22 18.75 26.73
N ILE A 133 -11.08 19.36 25.91
CA ILE A 133 -11.46 18.84 24.60
C ILE A 133 -10.70 19.65 23.54
N GLU A 134 -9.74 19.01 22.88
CA GLU A 134 -9.00 19.60 21.77
C GLU A 134 -9.91 19.70 20.54
N THR A 135 -10.13 20.91 20.06
CA THR A 135 -10.97 21.19 18.90
C THR A 135 -10.29 22.20 17.97
N GLN A 136 -10.64 22.17 16.69
CA GLN A 136 -10.24 23.18 15.73
C GLN A 136 -11.50 23.86 15.20
N ARG A 137 -11.55 25.20 15.19
CA ARG A 137 -12.67 25.96 14.62
C ARG A 137 -12.32 26.40 13.20
N TRP A 138 -13.30 26.31 12.31
CA TRP A 138 -13.23 26.89 10.97
C TRP A 138 -14.49 27.73 10.78
N LEU A 139 -14.32 29.00 10.43
CA LEU A 139 -15.45 29.84 10.01
C LEU A 139 -15.67 29.57 8.53
N GLN A 140 -16.84 29.05 8.20
CA GLN A 140 -17.29 28.97 6.82
C GLN A 140 -18.13 30.23 6.54
N GLY A 141 -17.49 31.24 5.94
CA GLY A 141 -18.21 32.39 5.40
C GLY A 141 -19.04 31.98 4.19
N GLU A 142 -20.10 32.73 3.93
CA GLU A 142 -20.80 32.71 2.64
C GLU A 142 -19.95 33.37 1.54
#